data_AF-A0A329R635-F1
#
_entry.id   AF-A0A329R635-F1
#
_cell.length_a   1.000
_cell.length_b   1.000
_cell.length_c   1.000
_cell.angle_alpha   90.00
_cell.angle_beta   90.00
_cell.angle_gamma   90.00
#
_symmetry.space_group_name_H-M   'P 1'
#
loop_
_entity.id
_entity.type
_entity.pdbx_description
1 polymer ?
#
loop_
_entity_poly.entity_id
_entity_poly.type
_entity_poly.pdbx_seq_one_letter_code
_entity_poly.pdbx_strand_id
1 'polypeptide(L)'
;MTLVSWIINMVGIVISGIGSWYAYRGAPRDTIGFESNYSFHHSREEANEMFEKYKDRQQSSQLGFKLLIIGFGLLAFAQLFVFPSN
;
A
#
# COMPACT_ATOMS: atom_id res chain seq x y z
N MET A 1 -9.69 27.17 -8.20
CA MET A 1 -9.37 25.74 -8.41
C MET A 1 -9.97 25.32 -9.75
N THR A 2 -9.15 24.89 -10.70
CA THR A 2 -9.65 24.47 -12.03
C THR A 2 -10.35 23.12 -11.94
N LEU A 3 -11.35 22.86 -12.81
CA LEU A 3 -12.05 21.57 -12.89
C LEU A 3 -11.04 20.40 -13.03
N VAL A 4 -9.96 20.63 -13.79
CA VAL A 4 -8.87 19.68 -14.00
C VAL A 4 -8.13 19.36 -12.70
N SER A 5 -7.76 20.38 -11.91
CA SER A 5 -7.11 20.17 -10.60
C SER A 5 -8.02 19.41 -9.63
N TRP A 6 -9.34 19.66 -9.65
CA TRP A 6 -10.29 18.92 -8.82
C TRP A 6 -10.38 17.43 -9.22
N ILE A 7 -10.47 17.13 -10.51
CA ILE A 7 -10.52 15.74 -11.00
C ILE A 7 -9.24 14.99 -10.62
N ILE A 8 -8.06 15.58 -10.85
CA ILE A 8 -6.78 14.95 -10.52
C ILE A 8 -6.67 14.70 -9.01
N ASN A 9 -7.13 15.64 -8.17
CA ASN A 9 -7.17 15.44 -6.73
C ASN A 9 -8.07 14.26 -6.32
N MET A 10 -9.29 14.16 -6.88
CA MET A 10 -10.19 13.06 -6.56
C MET A 10 -9.61 11.70 -6.98
N VAL A 11 -8.99 11.63 -8.16
CA VAL A 11 -8.31 10.42 -8.63
C VAL A 11 -7.13 10.06 -7.72
N GLY A 12 -6.32 11.05 -7.33
CA GLY A 12 -5.20 10.87 -6.41
C GLY A 12 -5.64 10.33 -5.03
N ILE A 13 -6.73 10.85 -4.48
CA ILE A 13 -7.32 10.37 -3.21
C ILE A 13 -7.77 8.91 -3.33
N VAL A 14 -8.52 8.57 -4.38
CA VAL A 14 -9.02 7.21 -4.59
C VAL A 14 -7.87 6.21 -4.72
N ILE A 15 -6.87 6.53 -5.54
CA ILE A 15 -5.70 5.68 -5.73
C ILE A 15 -4.91 5.52 -4.43
N SER A 16 -4.75 6.61 -3.67
CA SER A 16 -4.06 6.56 -2.36
C SER A 16 -4.82 5.73 -1.33
N GLY A 17 -6.16 5.80 -1.33
CA GLY A 17 -7.01 4.98 -0.46
C GLY A 17 -6.90 3.49 -0.77
N ILE A 18 -6.93 3.13 -2.05
CA ILE A 18 -6.72 1.75 -2.50
C ILE A 18 -5.30 1.29 -2.14
N GLY A 19 -4.28 2.11 -2.43
CA GLY A 19 -2.89 1.81 -2.08
C GLY A 19 -2.68 1.57 -0.60
N SER A 20 -3.30 2.40 0.26
CA SER A 20 -3.28 2.24 1.72
C SER A 20 -3.88 0.91 2.16
N TRP A 21 -5.01 0.51 1.57
CA TRP A 21 -5.66 -0.77 1.88
C TRP A 21 -4.79 -1.97 1.52
N TYR A 22 -4.18 -1.97 0.33
CA TYR A 22 -3.27 -3.03 -0.10
C TYR A 22 -2.00 -3.08 0.74
N ALA A 23 -1.43 -1.92 1.09
CA ALA A 23 -0.28 -1.82 1.98
C ALA A 23 -0.61 -2.37 3.37
N TYR A 24 -1.78 -2.02 3.92
CA TYR A 24 -2.25 -2.51 5.22
C TYR A 24 -2.55 -4.02 5.22
N ARG A 25 -3.13 -4.54 4.14
CA ARG A 25 -3.43 -5.98 4.00
C ARG A 25 -2.15 -6.80 3.87
N GLY A 26 -1.17 -6.28 3.15
CA GLY A 26 0.12 -6.92 2.95
C GLY A 26 1.13 -6.67 4.08
N ALA A 27 0.84 -5.75 5.00
CA ALA A 27 1.68 -5.52 6.17
C ALA A 27 1.78 -6.82 7.00
N PRO A 28 2.97 -7.15 7.52
CA PRO A 28 3.12 -8.27 8.43
C PRO A 28 2.29 -8.00 9.68
N ARG A 29 1.12 -8.64 9.77
CA ARG A 29 0.24 -8.57 10.96
C ARG A 29 0.82 -9.30 12.17
N ASP A 30 1.90 -10.04 11.95
CA ASP A 30 2.43 -11.01 12.90
C ASP A 30 3.80 -10.61 13.50
N THR A 31 4.48 -9.55 13.02
CA THR A 31 5.83 -9.20 13.54
C THR A 31 5.85 -8.33 14.79
N ILE A 32 4.70 -7.90 15.35
CA ILE A 32 4.66 -7.19 16.64
C ILE A 32 4.53 -8.17 17.83
N GLY A 33 4.41 -9.48 17.59
CA GLY A 33 4.26 -10.46 18.67
C GLY A 33 4.90 -11.84 18.47
N PHE A 34 5.33 -12.21 17.26
CA PHE A 34 5.87 -13.56 16.99
C PHE A 34 7.35 -13.75 17.32
N GLU A 35 8.07 -12.71 17.76
CA GLU A 35 9.50 -12.83 18.09
C GLU A 35 9.77 -13.58 19.42
N SER A 36 8.74 -14.00 20.16
CA SER A 36 8.94 -14.55 21.51
C SER A 36 8.55 -16.01 21.75
N ASN A 37 7.78 -16.70 20.89
CA ASN A 37 7.17 -17.99 21.31
C ASN A 37 6.84 -19.01 20.20
N TYR A 38 7.74 -19.34 19.28
CA TYR A 38 7.52 -20.53 18.44
C TYR A 38 8.77 -21.42 18.35
N SER A 39 8.93 -22.25 19.38
CA SER A 39 9.72 -23.48 19.32
C SER A 39 8.81 -24.64 18.89
N PHE A 40 8.47 -24.72 17.60
CA PHE A 40 7.89 -25.94 17.03
C PHE A 40 8.64 -26.31 15.76
N HIS A 41 9.02 -27.58 15.65
CA HIS A 41 9.56 -28.17 14.42
C HIS A 41 8.44 -28.16 13.37
N HIS A 42 8.36 -27.11 12.56
CA HIS A 42 7.45 -27.09 11.42
C HIS A 42 7.82 -28.20 10.44
N SER A 43 6.80 -28.94 9.99
CA SER A 43 6.97 -29.87 8.87
C SER A 43 7.36 -29.07 7.62
N ARG A 44 8.01 -29.71 6.65
CA ARG A 44 8.35 -29.06 5.37
C ARG A 44 7.13 -28.44 4.69
N GLU A 45 5.95 -29.03 4.88
CA GLU A 45 4.67 -28.53 4.34
C GLU A 45 4.21 -27.25 5.05
N GLU A 46 4.23 -27.21 6.38
CA GLU A 46 3.85 -26.02 7.16
C GLU A 46 4.76 -24.82 6.86
N ALA A 47 6.07 -25.06 6.72
CA ALA A 47 7.02 -24.01 6.36
C ALA A 47 6.74 -23.46 4.94
N ASN A 48 6.35 -24.33 4.01
CA ASN A 48 6.05 -23.92 2.64
C ASN A 48 4.75 -23.10 2.57
N GLU A 49 3.71 -23.50 3.32
CA GLU A 49 2.45 -22.75 3.41
C GLU A 49 2.65 -21.36 4.02
N MET A 50 3.46 -21.25 5.08
CA MET A 50 3.82 -19.95 5.65
C MET A 50 4.63 -19.08 4.68
N PHE A 51 5.54 -19.67 3.90
CA PHE A 51 6.31 -18.95 2.90
C PHE A 51 5.44 -18.42 1.77
N GLU A 52 4.49 -19.21 1.26
CA GLU A 52 3.55 -18.74 0.23
C GLU A 52 2.66 -17.62 0.74
N LYS A 53 2.15 -17.74 1.97
CA LYS A 53 1.34 -16.71 2.62
C LYS A 53 2.14 -15.42 2.85
N TYR A 54 3.41 -15.53 3.21
CA TYR A 54 4.31 -14.39 3.32
C TYR A 54 4.54 -13.72 1.95
N LYS A 55 4.78 -14.51 0.90
CA LYS A 55 5.00 -14.01 -0.47
C LYS A 55 3.77 -13.26 -1.01
N ASP A 56 2.58 -13.80 -0.82
CA ASP A 56 1.32 -13.15 -1.23
C ASP A 56 1.11 -11.81 -0.50
N ARG A 57 1.33 -11.79 0.83
CA ARG A 57 1.28 -10.55 1.63
C ARG A 57 2.31 -9.53 1.16
N GLN A 58 3.54 -9.94 0.91
CA GLN A 58 4.60 -9.07 0.42
C GLN A 58 4.27 -8.46 -0.95
N GLN A 59 3.73 -9.26 -1.88
CA GLN A 59 3.27 -8.77 -3.18
C GLN A 59 2.11 -7.76 -3.05
N SER A 60 1.14 -8.05 -2.17
CA SER A 60 0.05 -7.14 -1.86
C SER A 60 0.55 -5.80 -1.31
N SER A 61 1.51 -5.86 -0.38
CA SER A 61 2.14 -4.67 0.21
C SER A 61 2.91 -3.85 -0.82
N GLN A 62 3.71 -4.50 -1.66
CA GLN A 62 4.44 -3.83 -2.74
C GLN A 62 3.51 -3.14 -3.73
N LEU A 63 2.39 -3.77 -4.09
CA LEU A 63 1.39 -3.18 -4.96
C LEU A 63 0.74 -1.95 -4.29
N GLY A 64 0.40 -2.07 -3.00
CA GLY A 64 -0.10 -0.96 -2.19
C GLY A 64 0.85 0.24 -2.16
N PHE A 65 2.13 0.00 -1.90
CA PHE A 65 3.15 1.05 -1.92
C PHE A 65 3.30 1.72 -3.28
N LYS A 66 3.25 0.97 -4.38
CA LYS A 66 3.30 1.55 -5.74
C LYS A 66 2.10 2.46 -5.99
N LEU A 67 0.90 2.02 -5.61
CA LEU A 67 -0.31 2.83 -5.73
C LEU A 67 -0.24 4.10 -4.88
N LEU A 68 0.32 4.02 -3.66
CA LEU A 68 0.54 5.20 -2.82
C LEU A 68 1.47 6.23 -3.48
N ILE A 69 2.59 5.78 -4.05
CA ILE A 69 3.52 6.68 -4.77
C ILE A 69 2.80 7.37 -5.93
N ILE A 70 2.02 6.63 -6.72
CA ILE A 70 1.24 7.19 -7.83
C ILE A 70 0.19 8.18 -7.32
N GLY A 71 -0.56 7.81 -6.28
CA GLY A 71 -1.60 8.64 -5.67
C GLY A 71 -1.05 9.97 -5.14
N PHE A 72 0.04 9.92 -4.37
CA PHE A 72 0.72 11.13 -3.89
C PHE A 72 1.34 11.95 -5.02
N GLY A 73 1.88 11.29 -6.05
CA GLY A 73 2.38 11.97 -7.25
C GLY A 73 1.28 12.76 -7.97
N LEU A 74 0.09 12.18 -8.12
CA LEU A 74 -1.07 12.86 -8.70
C LEU A 74 -1.54 14.04 -7.84
N LEU A 75 -1.58 13.88 -6.52
CA LEU A 75 -1.92 14.95 -5.59
C LEU A 75 -0.93 16.11 -5.67
N ALA A 76 0.38 15.81 -5.72
CA ALA A 76 1.42 16.82 -5.89
C ALA A 76 1.31 17.51 -7.25
N PHE A 77 1.05 16.77 -8.33
CA PHE A 77 0.83 17.32 -9.66
C PHE A 77 -0.39 18.24 -9.70
N ALA A 78 -1.48 17.88 -9.01
CA ALA A 78 -2.69 18.72 -8.94
C ALA A 78 -2.41 20.11 -8.34
N GLN A 79 -1.45 20.22 -7.41
CA GLN A 79 -1.03 21.50 -6.81
C GLN A 79 -0.38 22.44 -7.82
N LEU A 80 0.27 21.92 -8.88
CA LEU A 80 0.85 22.72 -9.95
C LEU A 80 -0.20 23.45 -10.80
N PHE A 81 -1.47 23.09 -10.69
CA PHE A 81 -2.59 23.73 -11.41
C PHE A 81 -3.44 24.61 -10.49
N VAL A 82 -2.98 24.86 -9.26
CA VAL A 82 -3.64 25.73 -8.27
C VAL A 82 -3.16 27.19 -8.39
N PHE A 83 -2.24 27.50 -9.31
CA PHE A 83 -1.76 28.88 -9.49
C PHE A 83 -2.91 29.88 -9.72
N PRO A 84 -2.87 31.05 -9.04
CA PRO A 84 -3.89 32.06 -9.20
C PRO A 84 -3.81 32.61 -10.62
N SER A 85 -4.93 32.58 -11.34
CA SER A 85 -5.13 33.40 -12.52
C SER A 85 -5.10 34.87 -12.08
N ASN A 86 -3.96 35.55 -12.28
CA ASN A 86 -3.94 37.01 -12.41
C ASN A 86 -4.20 37.36 -13.87
#